data_AF-A0A3S4EYY0-F1
#
_entry.id   AF-A0A3S4EYY0-F1
#
_cell.length_a   1.000
_cell.length_b   1.000
_cell.length_c   1.000
_cell.angle_alpha   90.00
_cell.angle_beta   90.00
_cell.angle_gamma   90.00
#
_symmetry.space_group_name_H-M   'P 1'
#
loop_
_entity.id
_entity.type
_entity.pdbx_description
1 polymer ?
#
loop_
_entity_poly.entity_id
_entity_poly.type
_entity_poly.pdbx_seq_one_letter_code
_entity_poly.pdbx_strand_id
1 'polypeptide(L)'
;MLTKFGAVRTRNAKMEMVYCLPAELGVPTTSSPLKNLVLDIDYNDAVVVIHTSPGAAQLIARLLDSLGKQKVFSVRLPATILSFTTPASGFSVRDLYEAILELFEQEL
;
A
#
# COMPACT_ATOMS: atom_id res chain seq x y z
N MET A 1 12.82 14.39 23.27
CA MET A 1 13.40 15.26 22.23
C MET A 1 12.72 14.92 20.89
N LEU A 2 11.61 15.62 20.58
CA LEU A 2 10.70 15.28 19.45
C LEU A 2 11.30 15.57 18.06
N THR A 3 12.43 16.28 18.00
CA THR A 3 13.25 16.49 16.79
C THR A 3 13.83 15.20 16.23
N LYS A 4 13.99 14.13 17.03
CA LYS A 4 14.52 12.84 16.56
C LYS A 4 13.59 12.10 15.59
N PHE A 5 12.31 12.47 15.55
CA PHE A 5 11.29 11.86 14.68
C PHE A 5 10.82 12.81 13.55
N GLY A 6 11.59 13.87 13.26
CA GLY A 6 11.29 14.78 12.16
C GLY A 6 10.04 15.64 12.36
N ALA A 7 9.52 15.78 13.59
CA ALA A 7 8.35 16.60 13.86
C ALA A 7 8.56 18.04 13.35
N VAL A 8 7.71 18.47 12.42
CA VAL A 8 7.77 19.79 11.80
C VAL A 8 6.82 20.71 12.57
N ARG A 9 7.32 21.90 12.90
CA ARG A 9 6.51 22.93 13.55
C ARG A 9 5.83 23.76 12.47
N THR A 10 4.52 23.58 12.32
CA THR A 10 3.70 24.26 11.31
C THR A 10 2.70 25.20 11.98
N ARG A 11 2.32 26.29 11.30
CA ARG A 11 1.18 27.12 11.72
C ARG A 11 -0.11 26.53 11.15
N ASN A 12 -1.10 26.28 12.02
CA ASN A 12 -2.43 25.89 11.56
C ASN A 12 -3.19 27.10 10.97
N ALA A 13 -4.35 26.86 10.36
CA ALA A 13 -5.20 27.91 9.78
C ALA A 13 -5.73 28.94 10.80
N LYS A 14 -5.56 28.69 12.11
CA LYS A 14 -5.90 29.59 13.22
C LYS A 14 -4.69 30.38 13.76
N MET A 15 -3.56 30.35 13.05
CA MET A 15 -2.27 30.94 13.46
C MET A 15 -1.65 30.36 14.75
N GLU A 16 -2.10 29.20 15.20
CA GLU A 16 -1.50 28.52 16.36
C GLU A 16 -0.33 27.64 15.91
N MET A 17 0.72 27.61 16.74
CA MET A 17 1.91 26.81 16.49
C MET A 17 1.64 25.37 16.89
N VAL A 18 1.39 24.51 15.90
CA VAL A 18 1.13 23.09 16.11
C VAL A 18 2.35 22.28 15.74
N TYR A 19 2.66 21.27 16.55
CA TYR A 19 3.61 20.24 16.18
C TYR A 19 2.86 19.20 15.36
N CYS A 20 3.21 19.09 14.09
CA CYS A 20 2.73 18.01 13.25
C CYS A 20 3.88 17.03 13.08
N LEU A 21 3.60 15.74 13.27
CA LEU A 21 4.42 14.73 12.60
C LEU A 21 4.23 15.01 11.10
N PRO A 22 5.32 15.19 10.32
CA PRO A 22 5.18 15.34 8.87
C PRO A 22 4.31 14.19 8.37
N ALA A 23 3.35 14.50 7.49
CA ALA A 23 2.43 13.53 6.91
C ALA A 23 3.22 12.27 6.62
N GLU A 24 2.81 11.16 7.25
CA GLU A 24 3.65 9.98 7.41
C GLU A 24 4.47 9.74 6.15
N LEU A 25 5.79 9.60 6.34
CA LEU A 25 6.74 8.98 5.42
C LEU A 25 6.34 7.53 5.02
N GLY A 26 5.05 7.17 5.09
CA GLY A 26 4.49 5.83 5.06
C GLY A 26 3.40 5.62 4.00
N VAL A 27 3.07 6.63 3.18
CA VAL A 27 2.41 6.36 1.90
C VAL A 27 3.51 6.42 0.85
N PRO A 28 4.08 5.29 0.42
CA PRO A 28 5.11 5.31 -0.61
C PRO A 28 4.50 5.93 -1.86
N THR A 29 5.04 7.08 -2.28
CA THR A 29 4.64 7.70 -3.53
C THR A 29 5.02 6.75 -4.67
N THR A 30 4.06 6.47 -5.53
CA THR A 30 4.10 5.53 -6.66
C THR A 30 5.08 6.01 -7.72
N SER A 31 6.38 5.93 -7.45
CA SER A 31 7.40 6.21 -8.45
C SER A 31 8.60 5.33 -8.20
N SER A 32 8.50 4.08 -8.71
CA SER A 32 9.59 3.15 -9.03
C SER A 32 10.15 2.12 -8.02
N PRO A 33 10.23 2.27 -6.69
CA PRO A 33 10.80 1.21 -5.85
C PRO A 33 9.80 0.09 -5.52
N LEU A 34 8.50 0.33 -5.59
CA LEU A 34 7.48 -0.66 -5.20
C LEU A 34 7.29 -1.76 -6.25
N LYS A 35 7.40 -1.44 -7.54
CA LYS A 35 7.25 -2.43 -8.62
C LYS A 35 8.27 -3.55 -8.51
N ASN A 36 9.50 -3.22 -8.12
CA ASN A 36 10.58 -4.19 -7.93
C ASN A 36 10.36 -5.11 -6.71
N LEU A 37 9.42 -4.73 -5.84
CA LEU A 37 9.09 -5.52 -4.66
C LEU A 37 7.96 -6.51 -4.93
N VAL A 38 7.19 -6.31 -6.00
CA VAL A 38 6.21 -7.29 -6.48
C VAL A 38 6.94 -8.30 -7.33
N LEU A 39 6.83 -9.57 -6.95
CA LEU A 39 7.45 -10.70 -7.66
C LEU A 39 6.49 -11.31 -8.66
N ASP A 40 5.21 -11.40 -8.28
CA ASP A 40 4.16 -12.04 -9.06
C ASP A 40 2.77 -11.62 -8.53
N ILE A 41 1.77 -11.62 -9.41
CA ILE A 41 0.38 -11.31 -9.06
C ILE A 41 -0.52 -12.34 -9.75
N ASP A 42 -1.34 -13.02 -8.96
CA ASP A 42 -2.32 -14.00 -9.43
C ASP A 42 -3.69 -13.72 -8.80
N TYR A 43 -4.76 -14.33 -9.30
CA TYR A 43 -6.10 -14.16 -8.75
C TYR A 43 -6.97 -15.41 -8.90
N ASN A 44 -7.97 -15.53 -8.04
CA ASN A 44 -9.03 -16.53 -8.19
C ASN A 44 -10.41 -15.85 -8.21
N ASP A 45 -11.49 -16.63 -8.15
CA ASP A 45 -12.86 -16.09 -8.22
C ASP A 45 -13.25 -15.17 -7.04
N ALA A 46 -12.44 -15.10 -5.98
CA ALA A 46 -12.75 -14.35 -4.76
C ALA A 46 -11.68 -13.34 -4.32
N VAL A 47 -10.41 -13.54 -4.67
CA VAL A 47 -9.27 -12.81 -4.09
C VAL A 47 -8.15 -12.65 -5.11
N VAL A 48 -7.48 -11.49 -5.07
CA VAL A 48 -6.20 -11.28 -5.76
C VAL A 48 -5.06 -11.50 -4.77
N VAL A 49 -4.02 -12.16 -5.25
CA VAL A 49 -2.86 -12.66 -4.51
C VAL A 49 -1.62 -11.98 -5.05
N ILE A 50 -0.92 -11.21 -4.21
CA ILE A 50 0.30 -10.49 -4.56
C ILE A 50 1.47 -11.14 -3.83
N HIS A 51 2.40 -11.72 -4.59
CA HIS A 51 3.69 -12.19 -4.09
C HIS A 51 4.68 -11.04 -4.05
N THR A 52 5.30 -10.83 -2.89
CA THR A 52 6.23 -9.71 -2.70
C THR A 52 7.51 -10.16 -2.04
N SER A 53 8.57 -9.39 -2.27
CA SER A 53 9.83 -9.56 -1.56
C SER A 53 9.64 -9.37 -0.04
N PRO A 54 10.41 -10.08 0.80
CA PRO A 54 10.32 -9.96 2.25
C PRO A 54 10.40 -8.49 2.71
N GLY A 55 9.41 -8.05 3.51
CA GLY A 55 9.33 -6.70 4.05
C GLY A 55 8.46 -5.72 3.24
N ALA A 56 8.06 -6.07 2.02
CA ALA A 56 7.32 -5.16 1.14
C ALA A 56 5.78 -5.26 1.23
N ALA A 57 5.24 -6.45 1.50
CA ALA A 57 3.79 -6.64 1.53
C ALA A 57 3.06 -5.68 2.48
N GLN A 58 3.65 -5.35 3.64
CA GLN A 58 3.01 -4.44 4.58
C GLN A 58 2.92 -3.01 4.02
N LEU A 59 3.92 -2.58 3.24
CA LEU A 59 3.89 -1.28 2.58
C LEU A 59 2.87 -1.27 1.45
N ILE A 60 2.82 -2.33 0.65
CA ILE A 60 1.85 -2.51 -0.44
C ILE A 60 0.43 -2.54 0.10
N ALA A 61 0.18 -3.26 1.20
CA ALA A 61 -1.13 -3.31 1.84
C ALA A 61 -1.57 -1.95 2.35
N ARG A 62 -0.68 -1.20 3.01
CA ARG A 62 -0.97 0.17 3.46
C ARG A 62 -1.26 1.12 2.29
N LEU A 63 -0.55 0.97 1.18
CA LEU A 63 -0.80 1.77 -0.03
C LEU A 63 -2.17 1.44 -0.62
N LEU A 64 -2.48 0.16 -0.77
CA LEU A 64 -3.78 -0.28 -1.30
C LEU A 64 -4.94 0.11 -0.38
N ASP A 65 -4.76 0.01 0.95
CA ASP A 65 -5.73 0.49 1.94
C ASP A 65 -5.96 2.02 1.81
N SER A 66 -4.91 2.79 1.51
CA SER A 66 -5.00 4.25 1.31
C SER A 66 -5.77 4.65 0.04
N LEU A 67 -5.84 3.76 -0.97
CA LEU A 67 -6.57 3.98 -2.22
C LEU A 67 -8.08 3.70 -2.08
N GLY A 68 -8.53 3.19 -0.93
CA GLY A 68 -9.85 3.52 -0.39
C GLY A 68 -11.07 2.78 -0.94
N LYS A 69 -10.92 1.62 -1.57
CA LYS A 69 -12.08 0.78 -1.98
C LYS A 69 -11.94 -0.71 -1.72
N GLN A 70 -10.77 -1.18 -1.30
CA GLN A 70 -10.49 -2.60 -1.15
C GLN A 70 -10.10 -2.84 0.30
N LYS A 71 -10.46 -3.99 0.86
CA LYS A 71 -9.91 -4.43 2.14
C LYS A 71 -8.68 -5.27 1.84
N VAL A 72 -7.51 -4.82 2.31
CA VAL A 72 -6.27 -5.57 2.12
C VAL A 72 -5.92 -6.32 3.39
N PHE A 73 -5.45 -7.55 3.23
CA PHE A 73 -4.94 -8.37 4.31
C PHE A 73 -3.61 -8.97 3.89
N SER A 74 -2.58 -8.90 4.73
CA SER A 74 -1.29 -9.53 4.44
C SER A 74 -1.03 -10.70 5.37
N VAL A 75 -0.55 -11.80 4.80
CA VAL A 75 -0.10 -13.00 5.51
C VAL A 75 1.41 -13.09 5.40
N ARG A 76 2.08 -13.29 6.54
CA ARG A 76 3.51 -13.59 6.59
C ARG A 76 3.71 -15.09 6.57
N LEU A 77 4.34 -15.59 5.51
CA LEU A 77 4.85 -16.96 5.42
C LEU A 77 6.35 -16.97 5.77
N PRO A 78 6.95 -18.13 6.08
CA PRO A 78 8.34 -18.23 6.52
C PRO A 78 9.37 -17.68 5.52
N ALA A 79 9.09 -17.80 4.21
CA ALA A 79 10.00 -17.41 3.13
C ALA A 79 9.52 -16.21 2.30
N THR A 80 8.29 -15.75 2.48
CA THR A 80 7.69 -14.68 1.67
C THR A 80 6.55 -13.98 2.43
N ILE A 81 6.17 -12.79 1.99
CA ILE A 81 4.97 -12.12 2.50
C ILE A 81 3.98 -11.97 1.35
N LEU A 82 2.77 -12.47 1.59
CA LEU A 82 1.70 -12.59 0.62
C LEU A 82 0.60 -11.59 0.98
N SER A 83 0.19 -10.75 0.04
CA SER A 83 -0.92 -9.81 0.25
C SER A 83 -2.15 -10.26 -0.51
N PHE A 84 -3.29 -10.24 0.18
CA PHE A 84 -4.60 -10.58 -0.32
C PHE A 84 -5.46 -9.33 -0.42
N THR A 85 -6.08 -9.12 -1.58
CA THR A 85 -7.07 -8.07 -1.76
C THR A 85 -8.40 -8.65 -2.22
N THR A 86 -9.45 -8.26 -1.51
CA THR A 86 -10.83 -8.60 -1.89
C THR A 86 -11.51 -7.38 -2.50
N PRO A 87 -12.24 -7.53 -3.62
CA PRO A 87 -12.97 -6.43 -4.23
C PRO A 87 -14.11 -5.94 -3.32
N ALA A 88 -14.45 -4.66 -3.43
CA ALA A 88 -15.68 -4.13 -2.88
C ALA A 88 -16.92 -4.75 -3.56
N SER A 89 -18.06 -4.70 -2.86
CA SER A 89 -19.35 -5.17 -3.41
C SER A 89 -19.68 -4.45 -4.72
N GLY A 90 -19.85 -5.22 -5.80
CA GLY A 90 -20.12 -4.70 -7.15
C GLY A 90 -18.89 -4.48 -8.03
N PHE A 91 -17.70 -4.86 -7.56
CA PHE A 91 -16.45 -4.87 -8.33
C PHE A 91 -16.03 -6.31 -8.61
N SER A 92 -15.64 -6.64 -9.84
CA SER A 92 -15.18 -8.00 -10.14
C SER A 92 -13.72 -8.19 -9.69
N VAL A 93 -13.34 -9.43 -9.38
CA VAL A 93 -11.94 -9.74 -9.03
C VAL A 93 -11.00 -9.46 -10.20
N ARG A 94 -11.48 -9.63 -11.44
CA ARG A 94 -10.73 -9.33 -12.65
C ARG A 94 -10.45 -7.84 -12.80
N ASP A 95 -11.44 -6.99 -12.56
CA ASP A 95 -11.24 -5.53 -12.59
C ASP A 95 -10.24 -5.09 -11.51
N LEU A 96 -10.26 -5.77 -10.34
CA LEU A 96 -9.31 -5.53 -9.26
C LEU A 96 -7.90 -5.96 -9.66
N TYR A 97 -7.77 -7.11 -10.30
CA TYR A 97 -6.51 -7.61 -10.81
C TYR A 97 -5.91 -6.67 -11.87
N GLU A 98 -6.70 -6.27 -12.88
CA GLU A 98 -6.27 -5.34 -13.92
C GLU A 98 -5.87 -3.98 -13.34
N ALA A 99 -6.63 -3.45 -12.38
CA ALA A 99 -6.27 -2.21 -11.69
C ALA A 99 -4.96 -2.32 -10.88
N ILE A 100 -4.69 -3.47 -10.28
CA ILE A 100 -3.44 -3.72 -9.55
C ILE A 100 -2.27 -3.87 -10.53
N LEU A 101 -2.46 -4.55 -11.68
CA LEU A 101 -1.44 -4.63 -12.73
C LEU A 101 -1.04 -3.24 -13.24
N GLU A 102 -2.03 -2.38 -13.53
CA GLU A 102 -1.80 -0.99 -13.93
C GLU A 102 -1.08 -0.20 -12.85
N LEU A 103 -1.45 -0.37 -11.58
CA LEU A 103 -0.86 0.35 -10.44
C LEU A 103 0.63 0.00 -10.24
N PHE A 104 1.02 -1.25 -10.51
CA PHE A 104 2.38 -1.74 -10.30
C PHE A 104 3.21 -1.88 -11.58
N GLU A 105 2.67 -1.46 -12.74
CA GLU A 105 3.31 -1.56 -14.06
C GLU A 105 3.87 -2.97 -14.33
N GLN A 106 3.14 -4.02 -13.93
CA GLN A 106 3.57 -5.40 -14.18
C GLN A 106 3.30 -5.75 -15.65
N GLU A 107 4.33 -6.25 -16.35
CA GLU A 107 4.17 -6.78 -17.70
C GLU A 107 3.46 -8.15 -17.62
N LEU A 108 2.48 -8.36 -18.52
CA LEU A 108 1.69 -9.59 -18.68
C LEU A 108 2.51 -10.79 -19.15
#